data_AF-A0AA86YR64-F1
#
_entry.id   AF-A0AA86YR64-F1
#
_cell.length_a   1.000
_cell.length_b   1.000
_cell.length_c   1.000
_cell.angle_alpha   90.00
_cell.angle_beta   90.00
_cell.angle_gamma   90.00
#
_symmetry.space_group_name_H-M   'P 1'
#
loop_
_entity.id
_entity.type
_entity.pdbx_description
1 polymer ?
#
loop_
_entity_poly.entity_id
_entity_poly.type
_entity_poly.pdbx_seq_one_letter_code
_entity_poly.pdbx_strand_id
1 'polypeptide(L)'
;MSQNNALLQRLGFNSDRLRFATITACASIIALFVAQYFQLVHPQWAAMTVWASAQPWRENLLEKSWWRFAGTVSGVLAGVLLIYLHFIHPLLFIFGLAIWLGACSGIGQLQKGFVAYGTLLAGYSAVMVSMLSVHDSNNIFLVAWDRLWTILVGVLSAVIFNYLFTPKRDQAPITVLKNQINQQFYTILHRALHKKEAIKPDDIHHLWQQIASYDEQLEANRIGWRYHRKQVTQARQRLIAQSQILLHLTQFKSIAAFPFPDQEPSEREWKHLLSLCPNGPLKNLLVTLYYAIKGTSIKRESRVDKLKLHQDKISAWHAFSRSFITIGVVGVLWLLTQWQTLAYLTLGLSVMLTIFASFDYPDKFMKNVFTGQFLGAIAALICSWCLWPFASSSWQMTLLIIPVIISGIIIFAHSQLIFIAFDYIMVSLILLQPSYPFSISFTTSVGNAIAIVCGPLVAMIAFMWIYPTNPQKRYQHLLQLADQQFKQGVAQLIQGHKPSTTRLMHRLLNGLILAKKSEQSFSATLDFFEVRQGIWLILVILHKQFMHQPSKKRALNALVFRLQHDKIDANKLERIIQRLSNNHDNPKRLMLLQDYLNRLTEQKRR
;
A
#
# COMPACT_ATOMS: atom_id res chain seq x y z
N MET A 1 22.67 -9.43 -30.20
CA MET A 1 21.98 -9.38 -28.88
C MET A 1 20.57 -10.00 -28.87
N SER A 2 19.85 -10.14 -30.00
CA SER A 2 18.47 -10.68 -30.01
C SER A 2 18.36 -12.20 -29.86
N GLN A 3 19.27 -13.00 -30.42
CA GLN A 3 19.19 -14.48 -30.36
C GLN A 3 19.47 -15.06 -28.95
N ASN A 4 20.46 -14.53 -28.22
CA ASN A 4 20.76 -15.01 -26.86
C ASN A 4 19.63 -14.69 -25.86
N ASN A 5 18.94 -13.56 -26.04
CA ASN A 5 17.78 -13.21 -25.22
C ASN A 5 16.60 -14.16 -25.48
N ALA A 6 16.42 -14.64 -26.72
CA ALA A 6 15.37 -15.59 -27.06
C ALA A 6 15.59 -16.97 -26.43
N LEU A 7 16.84 -17.46 -26.37
CA LEU A 7 17.17 -18.73 -25.71
C LEU A 7 16.98 -18.66 -24.18
N LEU A 8 17.46 -17.59 -23.54
CA LEU A 8 17.27 -17.38 -22.10
C LEU A 8 15.79 -17.27 -21.74
N GLN A 9 14.99 -16.57 -22.55
CA GLN A 9 13.54 -16.49 -22.34
C GLN A 9 12.84 -17.85 -22.52
N ARG A 10 13.27 -18.68 -23.47
CA ARG A 10 12.73 -20.06 -23.64
C ARG A 10 13.03 -20.95 -22.44
N LEU A 11 14.19 -20.78 -21.81
CA LEU A 11 14.56 -21.45 -20.56
C LEU A 11 13.92 -20.81 -19.30
N GLY A 12 13.04 -19.82 -19.47
CA GLY A 12 12.33 -19.17 -18.38
C GLY A 12 13.12 -18.06 -17.67
N PHE A 13 14.30 -17.69 -18.14
CA PHE A 13 15.15 -16.62 -17.58
C PHE A 13 14.82 -15.24 -18.16
N ASN A 14 14.79 -14.24 -17.29
CA ASN A 14 14.59 -12.84 -17.67
C ASN A 14 15.91 -12.07 -17.60
N SER A 15 16.33 -11.47 -18.71
CA SER A 15 17.60 -10.74 -18.84
C SER A 15 17.70 -9.53 -17.90
N ASP A 16 16.60 -8.79 -17.72
CA ASP A 16 16.60 -7.60 -16.85
C ASP A 16 16.73 -7.99 -15.38
N ARG A 17 16.06 -9.08 -14.98
CA ARG A 17 16.17 -9.65 -13.63
C ARG A 17 17.56 -10.20 -13.37
N LEU A 18 18.13 -10.91 -14.34
CA LEU A 18 19.48 -11.45 -14.25
C LEU A 18 20.48 -10.30 -14.05
N ARG A 19 20.41 -9.26 -14.89
CA ARG A 19 21.26 -8.07 -14.74
C ARG A 19 21.10 -7.42 -13.38
N PHE A 20 19.87 -7.20 -12.92
CA PHE A 20 19.57 -6.61 -11.61
C PHE A 20 20.13 -7.45 -10.46
N ALA A 21 19.91 -8.76 -10.48
CA ALA A 21 20.38 -9.68 -9.47
C ALA A 21 21.91 -9.77 -9.43
N THR A 22 22.58 -9.78 -10.58
CA THR A 22 24.05 -9.76 -10.65
C THR A 22 24.64 -8.47 -10.05
N ILE A 23 24.08 -7.31 -10.38
CA ILE A 23 24.54 -6.03 -9.80
C ILE A 23 24.35 -6.04 -8.28
N THR A 24 23.18 -6.50 -7.81
CA THR A 24 22.87 -6.59 -6.38
C THR A 24 23.78 -7.57 -5.66
N ALA A 25 24.09 -8.70 -6.28
CA ALA A 25 25.01 -9.71 -5.76
C ALA A 25 26.43 -9.15 -5.61
N CYS A 26 26.97 -8.48 -6.64
CA CYS A 26 28.28 -7.83 -6.54
C CYS A 26 28.32 -6.79 -5.41
N ALA A 27 27.29 -5.95 -5.30
CA ALA A 27 27.17 -5.00 -4.19
C ALA A 27 27.12 -5.70 -2.82
N SER A 28 26.43 -6.84 -2.72
CA SER A 28 26.31 -7.61 -1.48
C SER A 28 27.61 -8.28 -1.07
N ILE A 29 28.38 -8.78 -2.04
CA ILE A 29 29.72 -9.35 -1.81
C ILE A 29 30.65 -8.24 -1.32
N ILE A 30 30.69 -7.09 -2.01
CA ILE A 30 31.51 -5.94 -1.58
C ILE A 30 31.15 -5.52 -0.15
N ALA A 31 29.86 -5.41 0.18
CA ALA A 31 29.42 -5.06 1.53
C ALA A 31 29.91 -6.06 2.59
N LEU A 32 29.91 -7.36 2.26
CA LEU A 32 30.37 -8.42 3.15
C LEU A 32 31.88 -8.32 3.42
N PHE A 33 32.69 -8.11 2.37
CA PHE A 33 34.14 -7.90 2.51
C PHE A 33 34.48 -6.60 3.24
N VAL A 34 33.76 -5.51 2.98
CA VAL A 34 33.96 -4.23 3.68
C VAL A 34 33.59 -4.35 5.16
N ALA A 35 32.49 -5.05 5.48
CA ALA A 35 32.12 -5.30 6.87
C ALA A 35 33.15 -6.17 7.60
N GLN A 36 33.69 -7.20 6.93
CA GLN A 36 34.78 -8.01 7.45
C GLN A 36 36.06 -7.21 7.66
N TYR A 37 36.37 -6.28 6.74
CA TYR A 37 37.54 -5.40 6.84
C TYR A 37 37.47 -4.51 8.08
N PHE A 38 36.29 -3.95 8.37
CA PHE A 38 36.02 -3.19 9.59
C PHE A 38 35.88 -4.05 10.85
N GLN A 39 36.10 -5.37 10.75
CA GLN A 39 36.01 -6.32 11.85
C GLN A 39 34.65 -6.26 12.58
N LEU A 40 33.58 -6.03 11.82
CA LEU A 40 32.22 -6.07 12.36
C LEU A 40 31.89 -7.51 12.80
N VAL A 41 31.11 -7.65 13.86
CA VAL A 41 30.76 -8.94 14.47
C VAL A 41 29.85 -9.75 13.53
N HIS A 42 28.95 -9.07 12.80
CA HIS A 42 27.97 -9.72 11.92
C HIS A 42 28.01 -9.19 10.47
N PRO A 43 29.08 -9.45 9.71
CA PRO A 43 29.26 -8.94 8.34
C PRO A 43 28.17 -9.39 7.36
N GLN A 44 27.56 -10.57 7.59
CA GLN A 44 26.45 -11.09 6.80
C GLN A 44 25.23 -10.13 6.76
N TRP A 45 25.01 -9.34 7.81
CA TRP A 45 23.92 -8.36 7.86
C TRP A 45 24.11 -7.19 6.91
N ALA A 46 25.36 -6.83 6.59
CA ALA A 46 25.66 -5.83 5.59
C ALA A 46 25.22 -6.32 4.19
N ALA A 47 25.55 -7.57 3.84
CA ALA A 47 25.10 -8.18 2.60
C ALA A 47 23.58 -8.30 2.50
N MET A 48 22.91 -8.73 3.58
CA MET A 48 21.44 -8.77 3.65
C MET A 48 20.83 -7.38 3.44
N THR A 49 21.48 -6.35 3.97
CA THR A 49 21.04 -4.96 3.83
C THR A 49 21.08 -4.48 2.38
N VAL A 50 22.07 -4.93 1.60
CA VAL A 50 22.14 -4.64 0.17
C VAL A 50 20.93 -5.22 -0.57
N TRP A 51 20.67 -6.51 -0.40
CA TRP A 51 19.53 -7.18 -1.03
C TRP A 51 18.19 -6.58 -0.58
N ALA A 52 18.04 -6.30 0.72
CA ALA A 52 16.82 -5.72 1.24
C ALA A 52 16.59 -4.28 0.74
N SER A 53 17.65 -3.51 0.49
CA SER A 53 17.56 -2.14 -0.03
C SER A 53 17.46 -2.08 -1.56
N ALA A 54 17.83 -3.16 -2.25
CA ALA A 54 17.86 -3.20 -3.71
C ALA A 54 16.49 -2.85 -4.32
N GLN A 55 16.51 -1.94 -5.29
CA GLN A 55 15.33 -1.47 -6.01
C GLN A 55 15.68 -1.26 -7.49
N PRO A 56 14.75 -1.53 -8.41
CA PRO A 56 15.00 -1.45 -9.85
C PRO A 56 15.19 -0.02 -10.39
N TRP A 57 14.88 1.01 -9.58
CA TRP A 57 15.00 2.41 -9.97
C TRP A 57 15.79 3.21 -8.93
N ARG A 58 16.70 4.08 -9.38
CA ARG A 58 17.59 4.89 -8.52
C ARG A 58 16.87 5.67 -7.42
N GLU A 59 15.73 6.28 -7.77
CA GLU A 59 14.98 7.13 -6.83
C GLU A 59 14.38 6.33 -5.68
N ASN A 60 13.88 5.12 -5.98
CA ASN A 60 13.35 4.21 -4.97
C ASN A 60 14.47 3.65 -4.08
N LEU A 61 15.63 3.34 -4.66
CA LEU A 61 16.80 2.84 -3.92
C LEU A 61 17.21 3.82 -2.82
N LEU A 62 17.34 5.11 -3.15
CA LEU A 62 17.74 6.13 -2.18
C LEU A 62 16.72 6.29 -1.05
N GLU A 63 15.43 6.41 -1.38
CA GLU A 63 14.39 6.57 -0.36
C GLU A 63 14.26 5.32 0.52
N LYS A 64 14.30 4.11 -0.07
CA LYS A 64 14.25 2.85 0.69
C LYS A 64 15.44 2.72 1.63
N SER A 65 16.63 3.05 1.16
CA SER A 65 17.87 3.00 1.93
C SER A 65 17.86 3.98 3.11
N TRP A 66 17.33 5.20 2.90
CA TRP A 66 17.15 6.18 3.97
C TRP A 66 16.20 5.68 5.07
N TRP A 67 15.03 5.16 4.68
CA TRP A 67 14.08 4.60 5.65
C TRP A 67 14.59 3.32 6.29
N ARG A 68 15.48 2.58 5.60
CA ARG A 68 16.17 1.44 6.20
C ARG A 68 17.07 1.89 7.35
N PHE A 69 17.91 2.89 7.10
CA PHE A 69 18.80 3.44 8.13
C PHE A 69 17.99 4.01 9.31
N ALA A 70 17.01 4.88 9.04
CA ALA A 70 16.18 5.50 10.07
C ALA A 70 15.38 4.48 10.91
N GLY A 71 14.77 3.48 10.25
CA GLY A 71 14.04 2.41 10.94
C GLY A 71 14.96 1.57 11.82
N THR A 72 16.17 1.27 11.34
CA THR A 72 17.16 0.51 12.13
C THR A 72 17.59 1.28 13.37
N VAL A 73 17.91 2.58 13.25
CA VAL A 73 18.25 3.44 14.39
C VAL A 73 17.13 3.41 15.44
N SER A 74 15.88 3.60 15.03
CA SER A 74 14.73 3.53 15.95
C SER A 74 14.59 2.15 16.60
N GLY A 75 14.82 1.07 15.85
CA GLY A 75 14.74 -0.29 16.36
C GLY A 75 15.88 -0.64 17.32
N VAL A 76 17.11 -0.19 17.06
CA VAL A 76 18.25 -0.37 17.98
C VAL A 76 17.99 0.33 19.30
N LEU A 77 17.53 1.60 19.26
CA LEU A 77 17.20 2.36 20.48
C LEU A 77 16.12 1.66 21.31
N ALA A 78 15.05 1.19 20.66
CA ALA A 78 14.00 0.44 21.34
C ALA A 78 14.50 -0.92 21.86
N GLY A 79 15.32 -1.64 21.09
CA GLY A 79 15.92 -2.91 21.50
C GLY A 79 16.78 -2.77 22.76
N VAL A 80 17.63 -1.73 22.81
CA VAL A 80 18.45 -1.42 23.99
C VAL A 80 17.57 -1.10 25.20
N LEU A 81 16.52 -0.28 25.02
CA LEU A 81 15.56 0.00 26.10
C LEU A 81 14.85 -1.27 26.61
N LEU A 82 14.45 -2.17 25.70
CA LEU A 82 13.83 -3.44 26.05
C LEU A 82 14.79 -4.35 26.84
N ILE A 83 16.07 -4.38 26.52
CA ILE A 83 17.08 -5.11 27.30
C ILE A 83 17.17 -4.53 28.72
N TYR A 84 17.11 -3.20 28.90
CA TYR A 84 17.04 -2.62 30.25
C TYR A 84 15.79 -3.06 31.03
N LEU A 85 14.63 -3.18 30.36
CA LEU A 85 13.43 -3.72 30.99
C LEU A 85 13.57 -5.21 31.38
N HIS A 86 14.39 -5.97 30.66
CA HIS A 86 14.69 -7.37 31.01
C HIS A 86 15.38 -7.48 32.36
N PHE A 87 16.31 -6.57 32.68
CA PHE A 87 16.98 -6.53 34.00
C PHE A 87 16.04 -6.22 35.15
N ILE A 88 14.95 -5.49 34.89
CA ILE A 88 13.92 -5.21 35.91
C ILE A 88 13.03 -6.43 36.10
N HIS A 89 12.44 -6.95 35.01
CA HIS A 89 11.59 -8.14 35.05
C HIS A 89 11.45 -8.79 33.66
N PRO A 90 11.72 -10.10 33.48
CA PRO A 90 11.64 -10.76 32.17
C PRO A 90 10.27 -10.66 31.47
N LEU A 91 9.16 -10.64 32.21
CA LEU A 91 7.83 -10.42 31.62
C LEU A 91 7.65 -9.01 31.04
N LEU A 92 8.24 -7.97 31.64
CA LEU A 92 8.16 -6.61 31.11
C LEU A 92 8.87 -6.52 29.77
N PHE A 93 9.97 -7.26 29.62
CA PHE A 93 10.68 -7.38 28.35
C PHE A 93 9.82 -8.02 27.26
N ILE A 94 9.21 -9.18 27.53
CA ILE A 94 8.35 -9.87 26.55
C ILE A 94 7.14 -9.02 26.17
N PHE A 95 6.48 -8.44 27.17
CA PHE A 95 5.31 -7.58 26.94
C PHE A 95 5.71 -6.31 26.17
N GLY A 96 6.83 -5.68 26.53
CA GLY A 96 7.37 -4.52 25.83
C GLY A 96 7.72 -4.83 24.37
N LEU A 97 8.35 -5.98 24.12
CA LEU A 97 8.72 -6.44 22.77
C LEU A 97 7.47 -6.72 21.93
N ALA A 98 6.45 -7.36 22.52
CA ALA A 98 5.16 -7.59 21.87
C ALA A 98 4.43 -6.27 21.55
N ILE A 99 4.40 -5.31 22.49
CA ILE A 99 3.79 -3.98 22.26
C ILE A 99 4.53 -3.24 21.16
N TRP A 100 5.86 -3.19 21.21
CA TRP A 100 6.67 -2.47 20.23
C TRP A 100 6.49 -3.04 18.83
N LEU A 101 6.61 -4.36 18.66
CA LEU A 101 6.41 -5.00 17.36
C LEU A 101 4.96 -4.83 16.88
N GLY A 102 3.98 -4.99 17.78
CA GLY A 102 2.57 -4.72 17.50
C GLY A 102 2.35 -3.30 16.99
N ALA A 103 2.87 -2.30 17.70
CA ALA A 103 2.74 -0.89 17.34
C ALA A 103 3.40 -0.60 15.98
N CYS A 104 4.61 -1.10 15.74
CA CYS A 104 5.29 -0.98 14.45
C CYS A 104 4.47 -1.60 13.30
N SER A 105 3.91 -2.80 13.53
CA SER A 105 3.06 -3.50 12.55
C SER A 105 1.77 -2.73 12.24
N GLY A 106 1.07 -2.26 13.29
CA GLY A 106 -0.16 -1.49 13.14
C GLY A 106 0.06 -0.10 12.51
N ILE A 107 1.05 0.64 12.97
CA ILE A 107 1.39 1.96 12.41
C ILE A 107 1.88 1.82 10.96
N GLY A 108 2.67 0.78 10.66
CA GLY A 108 3.13 0.46 9.31
C GLY A 108 1.96 0.31 8.33
N GLN A 109 0.85 -0.30 8.76
CA GLN A 109 -0.37 -0.46 7.94
C GLN A 109 -1.11 0.86 7.66
N LEU A 110 -0.92 1.90 8.47
CA LEU A 110 -1.50 3.23 8.27
C LEU A 110 -0.64 4.13 7.37
N GLN A 111 0.65 3.81 7.28
CA GLN A 111 1.62 4.53 6.47
C GLN A 111 1.64 4.01 5.04
N LYS A 112 2.29 4.76 4.13
CA LYS A 112 2.41 4.39 2.72
C LYS A 112 3.85 4.59 2.23
N GLY A 113 4.22 3.87 1.17
CA GLY A 113 5.57 3.90 0.59
C GLY A 113 6.63 3.35 1.55
N PHE A 114 7.89 3.78 1.41
CA PHE A 114 8.98 3.28 2.24
C PHE A 114 8.97 3.74 3.70
N VAL A 115 8.12 4.70 4.07
CA VAL A 115 7.90 5.06 5.48
C VAL A 115 7.36 3.87 6.26
N ALA A 116 6.37 3.16 5.69
CA ALA A 116 5.83 1.94 6.28
C ALA A 116 6.93 0.88 6.44
N TYR A 117 7.75 0.69 5.41
CA TYR A 117 8.91 -0.21 5.46
C TYR A 117 9.87 0.14 6.61
N GLY A 118 10.23 1.41 6.78
CA GLY A 118 11.09 1.86 7.89
C GLY A 118 10.49 1.58 9.26
N THR A 119 9.19 1.81 9.44
CA THR A 119 8.47 1.52 10.70
C THR A 119 8.41 0.02 11.00
N LEU A 120 8.14 -0.82 9.99
CA LEU A 120 8.14 -2.28 10.12
C LEU A 120 9.55 -2.80 10.47
N LEU A 121 10.57 -2.23 9.85
CA LEU A 121 11.98 -2.50 10.13
C LEU A 121 12.40 -2.13 11.54
N ALA A 122 11.91 -1.01 12.08
CA ALA A 122 12.14 -0.65 13.48
C ALA A 122 11.61 -1.71 14.45
N GLY A 123 10.51 -2.36 14.09
CA GLY A 123 9.94 -3.47 14.84
C GLY A 123 10.89 -4.68 14.91
N TYR A 124 11.17 -5.33 13.78
CA TYR A 124 12.00 -6.54 13.79
C TYR A 124 13.47 -6.28 14.14
N SER A 125 13.99 -5.06 13.91
CA SER A 125 15.34 -4.70 14.37
C SER A 125 15.44 -4.64 15.90
N ALA A 126 14.39 -4.17 16.58
CA ALA A 126 14.35 -4.19 18.04
C ALA A 126 14.32 -5.64 18.58
N VAL A 127 13.54 -6.52 17.94
CA VAL A 127 13.52 -7.96 18.28
C VAL A 127 14.90 -8.57 18.10
N MET A 128 15.55 -8.30 16.97
CA MET A 128 16.85 -8.88 16.67
C MET A 128 17.95 -8.38 17.62
N VAL A 129 18.03 -7.07 17.89
CA VAL A 129 19.02 -6.52 18.86
C VAL A 129 18.76 -7.06 20.25
N SER A 130 17.50 -7.12 20.69
CA SER A 130 17.20 -7.60 22.03
C SER A 130 17.44 -9.10 22.18
N MET A 131 16.87 -9.94 21.32
CA MET A 131 16.94 -11.41 21.41
C MET A 131 18.37 -11.95 21.26
N LEU A 132 19.21 -11.34 20.43
CA LEU A 132 20.59 -11.77 20.26
C LEU A 132 21.51 -11.32 21.41
N SER A 133 21.11 -10.33 22.20
CA SER A 133 21.92 -9.79 23.31
C SER A 133 21.48 -10.26 24.70
N VAL A 134 20.36 -10.96 24.85
CA VAL A 134 19.84 -11.34 26.19
C VAL A 134 20.84 -12.18 27.00
N HIS A 135 21.69 -12.98 26.33
CA HIS A 135 22.62 -13.88 27.01
C HIS A 135 24.04 -13.31 27.17
N ASP A 136 24.37 -12.19 26.50
CA ASP A 136 25.69 -11.54 26.59
C ASP A 136 25.59 -10.20 27.33
N SER A 137 25.53 -10.28 28.67
CA SER A 137 25.25 -9.15 29.57
C SER A 137 26.34 -8.06 29.60
N ASN A 138 27.58 -8.38 29.22
CA ASN A 138 28.71 -7.44 29.34
C ASN A 138 28.85 -6.45 28.17
N ASN A 139 28.14 -6.65 27.05
CA ASN A 139 28.44 -5.98 25.78
C ASN A 139 27.20 -5.48 25.00
N ILE A 140 26.13 -5.10 25.70
CA ILE A 140 24.86 -4.64 25.09
C ILE A 140 25.10 -3.52 24.06
N PHE A 141 25.97 -2.56 24.39
CA PHE A 141 26.32 -1.47 23.50
C PHE A 141 27.09 -1.93 22.25
N LEU A 142 27.89 -2.99 22.33
CA LEU A 142 28.65 -3.50 21.18
C LEU A 142 27.72 -4.12 20.13
N VAL A 143 26.69 -4.86 20.52
CA VAL A 143 25.73 -5.46 19.57
C VAL A 143 24.87 -4.37 18.90
N ALA A 144 24.43 -3.39 19.69
CA ALA A 144 23.72 -2.22 19.16
C ALA A 144 24.58 -1.44 18.15
N TRP A 145 25.86 -1.24 18.47
CA TRP A 145 26.83 -0.56 17.61
C TRP A 145 27.14 -1.35 16.33
N ASP A 146 27.38 -2.66 16.45
CA ASP A 146 27.57 -3.56 15.32
C ASP A 146 26.40 -3.51 14.35
N ARG A 147 25.16 -3.51 14.87
CA ARG A 147 23.98 -3.39 14.01
C ARG A 147 23.93 -2.07 13.25
N LEU A 148 24.27 -0.95 13.89
CA LEU A 148 24.28 0.35 13.22
C LEU A 148 25.32 0.39 12.09
N TRP A 149 26.53 -0.11 12.34
CA TRP A 149 27.60 -0.11 11.34
C TRP A 149 27.36 -1.08 10.21
N THR A 150 26.90 -2.31 10.49
CA THR A 150 26.60 -3.29 9.44
C THR A 150 25.51 -2.79 8.49
N ILE A 151 24.49 -2.12 9.01
CA ILE A 151 23.43 -1.50 8.20
C ILE A 151 23.96 -0.29 7.43
N LEU A 152 24.80 0.55 8.04
CA LEU A 152 25.41 1.69 7.37
C LEU A 152 26.28 1.24 6.19
N VAL A 153 27.18 0.27 6.41
CA VAL A 153 28.02 -0.32 5.36
C VAL A 153 27.15 -0.89 4.24
N GLY A 154 26.14 -1.71 4.57
CA GLY A 154 25.25 -2.29 3.57
C GLY A 154 24.47 -1.23 2.78
N VAL A 155 23.97 -0.17 3.43
CA VAL A 155 23.25 0.93 2.77
C VAL A 155 24.18 1.71 1.85
N LEU A 156 25.39 2.05 2.31
CA LEU A 156 26.36 2.77 1.49
C LEU A 156 26.82 1.93 0.30
N SER A 157 27.14 0.66 0.48
CA SER A 157 27.47 -0.26 -0.62
C SER A 157 26.31 -0.40 -1.61
N ALA A 158 25.07 -0.52 -1.11
CA ALA A 158 23.90 -0.60 -1.96
C ALA A 158 23.71 0.68 -2.78
N VAL A 159 23.81 1.85 -2.15
CA VAL A 159 23.64 3.14 -2.82
C VAL A 159 24.77 3.36 -3.81
N ILE A 160 26.04 3.28 -3.42
CA ILE A 160 27.18 3.56 -4.30
C ILE A 160 27.17 2.62 -5.52
N PHE A 161 27.03 1.31 -5.30
CA PHE A 161 27.13 0.34 -6.38
C PHE A 161 25.87 0.31 -7.24
N ASN A 162 24.68 0.19 -6.64
CA ASN A 162 23.45 0.13 -7.44
C ASN A 162 23.13 1.47 -8.10
N TYR A 163 23.50 2.63 -7.53
CA TYR A 163 23.25 3.92 -8.18
C TYR A 163 23.99 4.05 -9.51
N LEU A 164 25.21 3.50 -9.63
CA LEU A 164 25.97 3.52 -10.88
C LEU A 164 25.28 2.73 -12.00
N PHE A 165 24.76 1.54 -11.68
CA PHE A 165 24.28 0.60 -12.70
C PHE A 165 22.75 0.55 -12.89
N THR A 166 21.96 1.02 -11.91
CA THR A 166 20.49 1.02 -11.98
C THR A 166 19.99 2.18 -12.85
N PRO A 167 19.01 2.00 -13.75
CA PRO A 167 18.49 3.10 -14.57
C PRO A 167 17.62 4.11 -13.79
N LYS A 168 17.41 5.29 -14.39
CA LYS A 168 16.36 6.23 -13.97
C LYS A 168 14.99 5.61 -14.29
N ARG A 169 13.96 5.95 -13.50
CA ARG A 169 12.60 5.43 -13.69
C ARG A 169 12.04 5.91 -15.03
N ASP A 170 11.54 4.98 -15.84
CA ASP A 170 10.83 5.34 -17.06
C ASP A 170 9.43 5.87 -16.71
N GLN A 171 9.18 7.13 -17.06
CA GLN A 171 7.90 7.80 -16.84
C GLN A 171 6.96 7.68 -18.05
N ALA A 172 7.42 7.09 -19.15
CA ALA A 172 6.63 6.97 -20.38
C ALA A 172 5.30 6.21 -20.16
N PRO A 173 5.25 5.04 -19.51
CA PRO A 173 3.98 4.29 -19.36
C PRO A 173 2.90 5.08 -18.61
N ILE A 174 3.32 5.79 -17.56
CA ILE A 174 2.42 6.59 -16.70
C ILE A 174 1.92 7.81 -17.48
N THR A 175 2.81 8.44 -18.25
CA THR A 175 2.47 9.61 -19.07
C THR A 175 1.54 9.22 -20.22
N VAL A 176 1.79 8.08 -20.87
CA VAL A 176 0.92 7.52 -21.91
C VAL A 176 -0.47 7.22 -21.33
N LEU A 177 -0.56 6.52 -20.20
CA LEU A 177 -1.84 6.19 -19.57
C LEU A 177 -2.60 7.46 -19.13
N LYS A 178 -1.90 8.43 -18.55
CA LYS A 178 -2.46 9.75 -18.24
C LYS A 178 -3.04 10.42 -19.49
N ASN A 179 -2.29 10.44 -20.58
CA ASN A 179 -2.71 11.09 -21.83
C ASN A 179 -3.91 10.36 -22.45
N GLN A 180 -3.94 9.02 -22.42
CA GLN A 180 -5.08 8.22 -22.85
C GLN A 180 -6.34 8.53 -22.05
N ILE A 181 -6.24 8.55 -20.72
CA ILE A 181 -7.36 8.92 -19.82
C ILE A 181 -7.88 10.32 -20.16
N ASN A 182 -6.97 11.28 -20.34
CA ASN A 182 -7.35 12.66 -20.66
C ASN A 182 -8.06 12.75 -22.00
N GLN A 183 -7.49 12.14 -23.04
CA GLN A 183 -8.07 12.15 -24.38
C GLN A 183 -9.47 11.53 -24.39
N GLN A 184 -9.64 10.36 -23.77
CA GLN A 184 -10.95 9.70 -23.66
C GLN A 184 -11.94 10.56 -22.86
N PHE A 185 -11.51 11.13 -21.73
CA PHE A 185 -12.34 12.00 -20.90
C PHE A 185 -12.86 13.22 -21.67
N TYR A 186 -11.99 13.94 -22.39
CA TYR A 186 -12.39 15.12 -23.18
C TYR A 186 -13.27 14.75 -24.38
N THR A 187 -13.00 13.62 -25.05
CA THR A 187 -13.85 13.11 -26.14
C THR A 187 -15.27 12.81 -25.65
N ILE A 188 -15.40 12.17 -24.47
CA ILE A 188 -16.71 11.91 -23.86
C ILE A 188 -17.43 13.22 -23.54
N LEU A 189 -16.72 14.21 -22.99
CA LEU A 189 -17.32 15.52 -22.68
C LEU A 189 -17.75 16.28 -23.94
N HIS A 190 -16.96 16.27 -25.00
CA HIS A 190 -17.34 16.90 -26.27
C HIS A 190 -18.61 16.26 -26.84
N ARG A 191 -18.67 14.92 -26.91
CA ARG A 191 -19.88 14.21 -27.38
C ARG A 191 -21.10 14.54 -26.53
N ALA A 192 -20.93 14.59 -25.22
CA ALA A 192 -22.02 14.85 -24.28
C ALA A 192 -22.51 16.31 -24.28
N LEU A 193 -21.59 17.29 -24.29
CA LEU A 193 -21.90 18.71 -24.10
C LEU A 193 -22.06 19.47 -25.41
N HIS A 194 -21.25 19.16 -26.43
CA HIS A 194 -21.31 19.82 -27.73
C HIS A 194 -22.28 19.11 -28.67
N LYS A 195 -22.09 17.80 -28.90
CA LYS A 195 -22.90 17.03 -29.88
C LYS A 195 -24.24 16.50 -29.34
N LYS A 196 -24.43 16.48 -28.01
CA LYS A 196 -25.60 15.86 -27.34
C LYS A 196 -25.85 14.40 -27.71
N GLU A 197 -24.78 13.66 -28.00
CA GLU A 197 -24.88 12.23 -28.30
C GLU A 197 -25.11 11.41 -27.03
N ALA A 198 -25.83 10.29 -27.16
CA ALA A 198 -25.95 9.33 -26.07
C ALA A 198 -24.59 8.67 -25.81
N ILE A 199 -24.09 8.80 -24.58
CA ILE A 199 -22.81 8.19 -24.18
C ILE A 199 -23.02 6.69 -24.01
N LYS A 200 -22.19 5.88 -24.67
CA LYS A 200 -22.22 4.42 -24.54
C LYS A 200 -21.75 4.02 -23.13
N PRO A 201 -22.45 3.11 -22.43
CA PRO A 201 -22.03 2.63 -21.11
C PRO A 201 -20.62 2.04 -21.11
N ASP A 202 -20.25 1.34 -22.19
CA ASP A 202 -18.95 0.67 -22.32
C ASP A 202 -17.77 1.66 -22.34
N ASP A 203 -17.92 2.81 -23.00
CA ASP A 203 -16.90 3.86 -23.03
C ASP A 203 -16.62 4.39 -21.62
N ILE A 204 -17.67 4.56 -20.81
CA ILE A 204 -17.56 5.01 -19.41
C ILE A 204 -16.90 3.92 -18.56
N HIS A 205 -17.33 2.65 -18.69
CA HIS A 205 -16.73 1.55 -17.94
C HIS A 205 -15.24 1.39 -18.23
N HIS A 206 -14.84 1.46 -19.50
CA HIS A 206 -13.44 1.40 -19.90
C HIS A 206 -12.62 2.54 -19.28
N LEU A 207 -13.14 3.78 -19.33
CA LEU A 207 -12.47 4.93 -18.72
C LEU A 207 -12.31 4.77 -17.20
N TRP A 208 -13.31 4.21 -16.50
CA TRP A 208 -13.19 3.92 -15.07
C TRP A 208 -12.12 2.88 -14.75
N GLN A 209 -11.99 1.85 -15.58
CA GLN A 209 -10.92 0.85 -15.42
C GLN A 209 -9.54 1.49 -15.60
N GLN A 210 -9.38 2.35 -16.60
CA GLN A 210 -8.15 3.11 -16.81
C GLN A 210 -7.85 4.06 -15.63
N ILE A 211 -8.86 4.79 -15.14
CA ILE A 211 -8.70 5.66 -13.97
C ILE A 211 -8.29 4.87 -12.72
N ALA A 212 -8.92 3.71 -12.45
CA ALA A 212 -8.60 2.86 -11.30
C ALA A 212 -7.16 2.31 -11.39
N SER A 213 -6.76 1.80 -12.56
CA SER A 213 -5.40 1.31 -12.80
C SER A 213 -4.34 2.43 -12.72
N TYR A 214 -4.66 3.64 -13.19
CA TYR A 214 -3.76 4.78 -13.08
C TYR A 214 -3.61 5.24 -11.62
N ASP A 215 -4.65 5.24 -10.79
CA ASP A 215 -4.51 5.53 -9.35
C ASP A 215 -3.67 4.48 -8.62
N GLU A 216 -3.79 3.19 -8.99
CA GLU A 216 -2.93 2.12 -8.47
C GLU A 216 -1.45 2.35 -8.84
N GLN A 217 -1.17 2.68 -10.11
CA GLN A 217 0.20 3.02 -10.55
C GLN A 217 0.71 4.29 -9.86
N LEU A 218 -0.12 5.33 -9.69
CA LEU A 218 0.25 6.55 -8.99
C LEU A 218 0.67 6.29 -7.54
N GLU A 219 0.03 5.36 -6.82
CA GLU A 219 0.44 5.01 -5.47
C GLU A 219 1.80 4.28 -5.46
N ALA A 220 2.07 3.41 -6.44
CA ALA A 220 3.40 2.81 -6.63
C ALA A 220 4.47 3.83 -7.06
N ASN A 221 4.07 4.94 -7.70
CA ASN A 221 4.93 6.06 -8.09
C ASN A 221 5.08 7.14 -7.01
N ARG A 222 4.27 7.09 -5.93
CA ARG A 222 4.37 8.04 -4.81
C ARG A 222 5.69 7.93 -4.05
N ILE A 223 6.33 6.78 -4.22
CA ILE A 223 7.67 6.46 -3.74
C ILE A 223 8.67 7.39 -4.45
N GLY A 224 9.27 8.30 -3.68
CA GLY A 224 10.23 9.29 -4.14
C GLY A 224 10.31 10.53 -3.25
N TRP A 225 11.25 11.41 -3.59
CA TRP A 225 11.50 12.69 -2.91
C TRP A 225 10.27 13.62 -2.95
N ARG A 226 10.26 14.70 -2.14
CA ARG A 226 9.09 15.59 -1.93
C ARG A 226 8.42 16.07 -3.23
N TYR A 227 9.19 16.21 -4.30
CA TYR A 227 8.73 16.58 -5.64
C TYR A 227 7.71 15.59 -6.22
N HIS A 228 8.00 14.30 -6.22
CA HIS A 228 7.11 13.25 -6.75
C HIS A 228 5.81 13.14 -5.95
N ARG A 229 5.89 13.30 -4.63
CA ARG A 229 4.70 13.33 -3.76
C ARG A 229 3.75 14.48 -4.12
N LYS A 230 4.27 15.65 -4.50
CA LYS A 230 3.47 16.78 -4.97
C LYS A 230 2.80 16.47 -6.32
N GLN A 231 3.54 15.89 -7.27
CA GLN A 231 2.99 15.48 -8.56
C GLN A 231 1.87 14.44 -8.42
N VAL A 232 2.06 13.41 -7.59
CA VAL A 232 1.02 12.40 -7.34
C VAL A 232 -0.22 13.01 -6.69
N THR A 233 -0.03 13.98 -5.77
CA THR A 233 -1.14 14.70 -5.14
C THR A 233 -1.95 15.49 -6.17
N GLN A 234 -1.27 16.20 -7.09
CA GLN A 234 -1.91 16.94 -8.17
C GLN A 234 -2.62 16.02 -9.17
N ALA A 235 -1.98 14.92 -9.57
CA ALA A 235 -2.58 13.91 -10.44
C ALA A 235 -3.85 13.32 -9.82
N ARG A 236 -3.83 13.00 -8.52
CA ARG A 236 -5.01 12.46 -7.81
C ARG A 236 -6.12 13.50 -7.67
N GLN A 237 -5.81 14.77 -7.45
CA GLN A 237 -6.81 15.84 -7.47
C GLN A 237 -7.50 15.94 -8.83
N ARG A 238 -6.73 15.85 -9.92
CA ARG A 238 -7.27 15.81 -11.29
C ARG A 238 -8.17 14.59 -11.50
N LEU A 239 -7.75 13.39 -11.11
CA LEU A 239 -8.57 12.17 -11.23
C LEU A 239 -9.86 12.25 -10.44
N ILE A 240 -9.82 12.79 -9.22
CA ILE A 240 -11.02 12.98 -8.40
C ILE A 240 -11.98 13.97 -9.07
N ALA A 241 -11.48 15.05 -9.66
CA ALA A 241 -12.31 16.02 -10.39
C ALA A 241 -12.93 15.39 -11.65
N GLN A 242 -12.15 14.64 -12.43
CA GLN A 242 -12.64 13.88 -13.59
C GLN A 242 -13.71 12.86 -13.18
N SER A 243 -13.45 12.09 -12.12
CA SER A 243 -14.38 11.10 -11.55
C SER A 243 -15.72 11.71 -11.15
N GLN A 244 -15.69 12.89 -10.51
CA GLN A 244 -16.92 13.60 -10.15
C GLN A 244 -17.71 14.02 -11.38
N ILE A 245 -17.04 14.53 -12.42
CA ILE A 245 -17.70 14.91 -13.68
C ILE A 245 -18.32 13.67 -14.34
N LEU A 246 -17.60 12.55 -14.39
CA LEU A 246 -18.08 11.29 -14.96
C LEU A 246 -19.37 10.79 -14.30
N LEU A 247 -19.43 10.81 -12.96
CA LEU A 247 -20.63 10.42 -12.21
C LEU A 247 -21.83 11.35 -12.43
N HIS A 248 -21.61 12.55 -12.96
CA HIS A 248 -22.67 13.53 -13.24
C HIS A 248 -22.98 13.70 -14.73
N LEU A 249 -22.31 12.97 -15.62
CA LEU A 249 -22.54 13.07 -17.07
C LEU A 249 -24.00 12.81 -17.45
N THR A 250 -24.66 11.85 -16.82
CA THR A 250 -26.07 11.51 -17.08
C THR A 250 -27.01 12.68 -16.77
N GLN A 251 -26.68 13.49 -15.76
CA GLN A 251 -27.47 14.66 -15.36
C GLN A 251 -27.26 15.85 -16.32
N PHE A 252 -26.15 15.89 -17.05
CA PHE A 252 -25.86 16.97 -17.99
C PHE A 252 -26.64 16.88 -19.30
N LYS A 253 -27.30 15.75 -19.59
CA LYS A 253 -28.18 15.60 -20.77
C LYS A 253 -29.23 16.70 -20.89
N SER A 254 -29.68 17.27 -19.77
CA SER A 254 -30.69 18.33 -19.76
C SER A 254 -30.15 19.74 -20.03
N ILE A 255 -28.84 19.92 -20.10
CA ILE A 255 -28.20 21.24 -20.29
C ILE A 255 -28.24 21.60 -21.79
N ALA A 256 -28.30 22.90 -22.10
CA ALA A 256 -28.17 23.38 -23.48
C ALA A 256 -26.80 22.99 -24.07
N ALA A 257 -26.75 22.74 -25.39
CA ALA A 257 -25.49 22.42 -26.03
C ALA A 257 -24.54 23.63 -25.90
N PHE A 258 -23.28 23.35 -25.61
CA PHE A 258 -22.28 24.38 -25.37
C PHE A 258 -20.94 23.92 -25.97
N PRO A 259 -20.20 24.79 -26.70
CA PRO A 259 -18.92 24.43 -27.30
C PRO A 259 -17.93 23.94 -26.26
N PHE A 260 -17.48 22.69 -26.42
CA PHE A 260 -16.48 22.07 -25.56
C PHE A 260 -15.50 21.30 -26.45
N PRO A 261 -14.17 21.46 -26.33
CA PRO A 261 -13.22 20.81 -27.24
C PRO A 261 -13.06 19.31 -26.96
N ASP A 262 -12.65 18.55 -27.98
CA ASP A 262 -12.31 17.11 -27.90
C ASP A 262 -10.97 16.84 -27.20
N GLN A 263 -10.14 17.87 -27.03
CA GLN A 263 -8.82 17.81 -26.41
C GLN A 263 -8.73 18.71 -25.17
N GLU A 264 -7.65 18.59 -24.40
CA GLU A 264 -7.44 19.42 -23.21
C GLU A 264 -7.35 20.92 -23.59
N PRO A 265 -8.25 21.78 -23.07
CA PRO A 265 -8.28 23.19 -23.47
C PRO A 265 -7.04 23.95 -23.01
N SER A 266 -6.61 24.94 -23.80
CA SER A 266 -5.57 25.90 -23.38
C SER A 266 -6.06 26.80 -22.23
N GLU A 267 -5.16 27.51 -21.53
CA GLU A 267 -5.56 28.36 -20.41
C GLU A 267 -6.57 29.46 -20.82
N ARG A 268 -6.42 30.00 -22.04
CA ARG A 268 -7.33 31.01 -22.59
C ARG A 268 -8.69 30.39 -22.92
N GLU A 269 -8.69 29.22 -23.54
CA GLU A 269 -9.92 28.46 -23.82
C GLU A 269 -10.66 28.11 -22.54
N TRP A 270 -9.99 27.64 -21.49
CA TRP A 270 -10.64 27.35 -20.21
C TRP A 270 -11.40 28.54 -19.65
N LYS A 271 -10.81 29.75 -19.67
CA LYS A 271 -11.48 30.97 -19.19
C LYS A 271 -12.72 31.29 -20.01
N HIS A 272 -12.60 31.18 -21.34
CA HIS A 272 -13.72 31.38 -22.26
C HIS A 272 -14.82 30.33 -22.08
N LEU A 273 -14.44 29.07 -21.87
CA LEU A 273 -15.39 27.98 -21.64
C LEU A 273 -16.16 28.19 -20.33
N LEU A 274 -15.45 28.61 -19.27
CA LEU A 274 -16.05 28.88 -17.96
C LEU A 274 -16.95 30.12 -17.95
N SER A 275 -16.70 31.11 -18.82
CA SER A 275 -17.59 32.27 -18.97
C SER A 275 -18.89 31.91 -19.69
N LEU A 276 -18.83 31.03 -20.69
CA LEU A 276 -19.99 30.58 -21.45
C LEU A 276 -20.80 29.49 -20.73
N CYS A 277 -20.18 28.74 -19.81
CA CYS A 277 -20.85 27.69 -19.07
C CYS A 277 -21.96 28.28 -18.16
N PRO A 278 -23.22 27.81 -18.28
CA PRO A 278 -24.32 28.30 -17.46
C PRO A 278 -24.05 28.07 -15.96
N ASN A 279 -24.46 29.03 -15.13
CA ASN A 279 -24.30 28.94 -13.69
C ASN A 279 -25.06 27.71 -13.14
N GLY A 280 -24.33 26.77 -12.56
CA GLY A 280 -24.89 25.49 -12.14
C GLY A 280 -23.85 24.52 -11.59
N PRO A 281 -24.24 23.26 -11.32
CA PRO A 281 -23.35 22.24 -10.78
C PRO A 281 -22.19 21.91 -11.75
N LEU A 282 -22.44 21.92 -13.07
CA LEU A 282 -21.44 21.70 -14.10
C LEU A 282 -20.29 22.72 -14.01
N LYS A 283 -20.62 24.02 -13.96
CA LYS A 283 -19.63 25.09 -13.82
C LYS A 283 -18.75 24.90 -12.60
N ASN A 284 -19.32 24.56 -11.45
CA ASN A 284 -18.54 24.31 -10.23
C ASN A 284 -17.56 23.12 -10.37
N LEU A 285 -17.99 22.05 -11.05
CA LEU A 285 -17.16 20.88 -11.30
C LEU A 285 -16.03 21.19 -12.31
N LEU A 286 -16.34 21.92 -13.39
CA LEU A 286 -15.34 22.37 -14.36
C LEU A 286 -14.32 23.35 -13.76
N VAL A 287 -14.76 24.28 -12.91
CA VAL A 287 -13.85 25.16 -12.15
C VAL A 287 -12.92 24.33 -11.28
N THR A 288 -13.44 23.32 -10.57
CA THR A 288 -12.64 22.43 -9.73
C THR A 288 -11.60 21.67 -10.56
N LEU A 289 -11.97 21.19 -11.75
CA LEU A 289 -11.07 20.53 -12.70
C LEU A 289 -9.98 21.48 -13.21
N TYR A 290 -10.33 22.70 -13.63
CA TYR A 290 -9.38 23.71 -14.11
C TYR A 290 -8.29 24.01 -13.06
N TYR A 291 -8.68 24.23 -11.80
CA TYR A 291 -7.71 24.47 -10.73
C TYR A 291 -6.89 23.23 -10.37
N ALA A 292 -7.47 22.04 -10.45
CA ALA A 292 -6.74 20.78 -10.27
C ALA A 292 -5.67 20.58 -11.36
N ILE A 293 -5.97 20.94 -12.62
CA ILE A 293 -5.01 20.92 -13.74
C ILE A 293 -3.87 21.92 -13.51
N LYS A 294 -4.21 23.16 -13.10
CA LYS A 294 -3.21 24.21 -12.84
C LYS A 294 -2.33 23.95 -11.61
N GLY A 295 -2.73 23.01 -10.74
CA GLY A 295 -2.01 22.69 -9.52
C GLY A 295 -1.96 23.84 -8.51
N THR A 296 -2.88 24.81 -8.62
CA THR A 296 -3.00 25.99 -7.73
C THR A 296 -4.24 25.82 -6.86
N SER A 297 -4.13 26.07 -5.56
CA SER A 297 -5.30 26.02 -4.67
C SER A 297 -6.18 27.24 -4.89
N ILE A 298 -7.50 27.04 -4.95
CA ILE A 298 -8.47 28.12 -5.13
C ILE A 298 -8.34 29.19 -4.01
N LYS A 299 -8.34 30.48 -4.36
CA LYS A 299 -8.47 31.57 -3.37
C LYS A 299 -9.83 31.49 -2.67
N ARG A 300 -9.79 31.42 -1.34
CA ARG A 300 -10.79 31.58 -0.24
C ARG A 300 -12.28 31.19 -0.43
N GLU A 301 -12.95 31.36 -1.57
CA GLU A 301 -14.41 31.23 -1.69
C GLU A 301 -14.94 29.86 -2.14
N SER A 302 -14.08 29.01 -2.73
CA SER A 302 -14.42 27.60 -2.98
C SER A 302 -13.31 26.71 -2.43
N ARG A 303 -13.45 26.32 -1.16
CA ARG A 303 -12.54 25.32 -0.56
C ARG A 303 -12.64 24.02 -1.36
N VAL A 304 -11.63 23.72 -2.17
CA VAL A 304 -11.34 22.33 -2.55
C VAL A 304 -11.05 21.61 -1.24
N ASP A 305 -11.80 20.55 -0.96
CA ASP A 305 -11.53 19.73 0.20
C ASP A 305 -10.05 19.29 0.20
N LYS A 306 -9.36 19.47 1.32
CA LYS A 306 -8.03 18.86 1.49
C LYS A 306 -8.15 17.38 1.14
N LEU A 307 -7.24 16.88 0.30
CA LEU A 307 -7.22 15.48 -0.14
C LEU A 307 -7.15 14.56 1.07
N LYS A 308 -8.30 14.02 1.50
CA LYS A 308 -8.44 13.11 2.63
C LYS A 308 -8.46 11.68 2.10
N LEU A 309 -7.29 11.05 2.10
CA LEU A 309 -7.16 9.64 1.70
C LEU A 309 -7.86 8.74 2.73
N HIS A 310 -8.44 7.64 2.25
CA HIS A 310 -8.94 6.59 3.11
C HIS A 310 -7.77 5.91 3.84
N GLN A 311 -7.91 5.73 5.15
CA GLN A 311 -7.00 4.94 5.99
C GLN A 311 -7.79 3.78 6.57
N ASP A 312 -7.26 2.56 6.41
CA ASP A 312 -7.86 1.36 6.96
C ASP A 312 -7.35 1.09 8.37
N LYS A 313 -7.99 1.74 9.35
CA LYS A 313 -7.64 1.60 10.77
C LYS A 313 -7.89 0.20 11.32
N ILE A 314 -8.81 -0.56 10.71
CA ILE A 314 -9.15 -1.90 11.16
C ILE A 314 -8.05 -2.87 10.76
N SER A 315 -7.55 -2.79 9.52
CA SER A 315 -6.37 -3.56 9.13
C SER A 315 -5.16 -3.25 10.01
N ALA A 316 -4.98 -2.00 10.43
CA ALA A 316 -3.92 -1.63 11.37
C ALA A 316 -4.06 -2.28 12.75
N TRP A 317 -5.27 -2.29 13.31
CA TRP A 317 -5.52 -2.92 14.61
C TRP A 317 -5.40 -4.45 14.55
N HIS A 318 -5.81 -5.09 13.45
CA HIS A 318 -5.58 -6.52 13.22
C HIS A 318 -4.08 -6.84 13.13
N ALA A 319 -3.29 -6.03 12.42
CA ALA A 319 -1.84 -6.21 12.32
C ALA A 319 -1.15 -6.05 13.69
N PHE A 320 -1.58 -5.06 14.49
CA PHE A 320 -1.13 -4.87 15.87
C PHE A 320 -1.43 -6.12 16.71
N SER A 321 -2.70 -6.52 16.78
CA SER A 321 -3.16 -7.59 17.66
C SER A 321 -2.53 -8.92 17.30
N ARG A 322 -2.43 -9.24 16.01
CA ARG A 322 -1.76 -10.46 15.52
C ARG A 322 -0.29 -10.50 15.92
N SER A 323 0.43 -9.40 15.71
CA SER A 323 1.86 -9.37 16.06
C SER A 323 2.07 -9.42 17.57
N PHE A 324 1.25 -8.69 18.34
CA PHE A 324 1.27 -8.65 19.79
C PHE A 324 1.00 -10.04 20.41
N ILE A 325 -0.09 -10.71 20.00
CA ILE A 325 -0.46 -12.04 20.52
C ILE A 325 0.62 -13.07 20.15
N THR A 326 1.04 -13.11 18.88
CA THR A 326 1.97 -14.15 18.42
C THR A 326 3.33 -14.02 19.09
N ILE A 327 3.88 -12.80 19.17
CA ILE A 327 5.16 -12.56 19.85
C ILE A 327 5.04 -12.76 21.35
N GLY A 328 3.93 -12.34 21.97
CA GLY A 328 3.69 -12.57 23.40
C GLY A 328 3.72 -14.06 23.74
N VAL A 329 3.02 -14.89 22.96
CA VAL A 329 2.98 -16.35 23.16
C VAL A 329 4.37 -16.97 22.97
N VAL A 330 5.07 -16.65 21.87
CA VAL A 330 6.41 -17.21 21.63
C VAL A 330 7.43 -16.71 22.65
N GLY A 331 7.30 -15.45 23.10
CA GLY A 331 8.15 -14.88 24.15
C GLY A 331 7.94 -15.55 25.51
N VAL A 332 6.69 -15.86 25.89
CA VAL A 332 6.39 -16.63 27.11
C VAL A 332 6.94 -18.05 27.00
N LEU A 333 6.80 -18.70 25.84
CA LEU A 333 7.41 -20.02 25.61
C LEU A 333 8.94 -19.98 25.73
N TRP A 334 9.58 -18.94 25.20
CA TRP A 334 11.03 -18.74 25.36
C TRP A 334 11.41 -18.56 26.83
N LEU A 335 10.63 -17.81 27.62
CA LEU A 335 10.87 -17.64 29.06
C LEU A 335 10.76 -18.96 29.84
N LEU A 336 9.79 -19.80 29.50
CA LEU A 336 9.55 -21.07 30.17
C LEU A 336 10.59 -22.13 29.81
N THR A 337 11.00 -22.16 28.54
CA THR A 337 11.91 -23.20 28.02
C THR A 337 13.38 -22.82 28.16
N GLN A 338 13.71 -21.52 28.26
CA GLN A 338 15.07 -20.98 28.23
C GLN A 338 15.90 -21.47 27.03
N TRP A 339 15.22 -21.89 25.97
CA TRP A 339 15.88 -22.53 24.84
C TRP A 339 16.35 -21.48 23.84
N GLN A 340 17.68 -21.33 23.71
CA GLN A 340 18.32 -20.31 22.87
C GLN A 340 17.83 -20.33 21.41
N THR A 341 17.51 -21.51 20.89
CA THR A 341 17.01 -21.70 19.52
C THR A 341 15.69 -20.96 19.25
N LEU A 342 14.85 -20.71 20.28
CA LEU A 342 13.65 -19.88 20.14
C LEU A 342 13.96 -18.38 19.87
N ALA A 343 15.15 -17.89 20.19
CA ALA A 343 15.56 -16.53 19.83
C ALA A 343 15.68 -16.36 18.30
N TYR A 344 16.16 -17.39 17.59
CA TYR A 344 16.18 -17.39 16.14
C TYR A 344 14.79 -17.53 15.52
N LEU A 345 13.90 -18.29 16.16
CA LEU A 345 12.50 -18.40 15.76
C LEU A 345 11.79 -17.04 15.89
N THR A 346 11.93 -16.36 17.03
CA THR A 346 11.33 -15.03 17.26
C THR A 346 11.86 -13.99 16.29
N LEU A 347 13.16 -14.02 15.97
CA LEU A 347 13.76 -13.18 14.93
C LEU A 347 13.09 -13.43 13.58
N GLY A 348 13.07 -14.67 13.09
CA GLY A 348 12.45 -15.03 11.82
C GLY A 348 10.97 -14.66 11.78
N LEU A 349 10.22 -15.03 12.82
CA LEU A 349 8.81 -14.74 12.98
C LEU A 349 8.49 -13.23 12.98
N SER A 350 9.31 -12.40 13.63
CA SER A 350 9.09 -10.96 13.68
C SER A 350 9.18 -10.29 12.30
N VAL A 351 10.12 -10.75 11.45
CA VAL A 351 10.25 -10.31 10.06
C VAL A 351 9.01 -10.74 9.26
N MET A 352 8.55 -11.98 9.46
CA MET A 352 7.38 -12.51 8.75
C MET A 352 6.09 -11.77 9.12
N LEU A 353 5.85 -11.54 10.40
CA LEU A 353 4.64 -10.86 10.88
C LEU A 353 4.56 -9.40 10.43
N THR A 354 5.70 -8.71 10.34
CA THR A 354 5.75 -7.28 9.98
C THR A 354 5.70 -7.05 8.47
N ILE A 355 6.61 -7.64 7.70
CA ILE A 355 6.73 -7.37 6.26
C ILE A 355 5.49 -7.85 5.50
N PHE A 356 4.96 -9.02 5.86
CA PHE A 356 3.83 -9.61 5.15
C PHE A 356 2.47 -9.15 5.67
N ALA A 357 2.39 -8.38 6.77
CA ALA A 357 1.12 -7.83 7.26
C ALA A 357 0.36 -7.00 6.21
N SER A 358 1.10 -6.37 5.30
CA SER A 358 0.55 -5.53 4.23
C SER A 358 0.16 -6.29 2.97
N PHE A 359 0.42 -7.59 2.88
CA PHE A 359 0.09 -8.40 1.71
C PHE A 359 -1.41 -8.74 1.70
N ASP A 360 -1.97 -8.94 0.50
CA ASP A 360 -3.39 -9.28 0.36
C ASP A 360 -3.68 -10.74 0.75
N TYR A 361 -2.73 -11.66 0.49
CA TYR A 361 -2.81 -13.09 0.83
C TYR A 361 -1.50 -13.58 1.48
N PRO A 362 -1.20 -13.13 2.71
CA PRO A 362 0.07 -13.44 3.37
C PRO A 362 0.22 -14.94 3.66
N ASP A 363 -0.86 -15.61 4.07
CA ASP A 363 -0.93 -17.05 4.34
C ASP A 363 -0.49 -17.90 3.14
N LYS A 364 -1.01 -17.60 1.94
CA LYS A 364 -0.63 -18.31 0.71
C LYS A 364 0.82 -18.00 0.32
N PHE A 365 1.23 -16.75 0.51
CA PHE A 365 2.60 -16.32 0.20
C PHE A 365 3.63 -16.99 1.13
N MET A 366 3.28 -17.28 2.39
CA MET A 366 4.17 -17.94 3.35
C MET A 366 4.67 -19.31 2.86
N LYS A 367 3.91 -20.02 2.01
CA LYS A 367 4.38 -21.29 1.42
C LYS A 367 5.62 -21.10 0.55
N ASN A 368 5.67 -20.04 -0.24
CA ASN A 368 6.82 -19.73 -1.10
C ASN A 368 8.01 -19.23 -0.26
N VAL A 369 7.72 -18.46 0.79
CA VAL A 369 8.74 -18.06 1.76
C VAL A 369 9.36 -19.29 2.41
N PHE A 370 8.53 -20.21 2.91
CA PHE A 370 8.99 -21.44 3.53
C PHE A 370 9.87 -22.28 2.60
N THR A 371 9.47 -22.49 1.35
CA THR A 371 10.28 -23.24 0.39
C THR A 371 11.61 -22.55 0.08
N GLY A 372 11.62 -21.22 -0.07
CA GLY A 372 12.84 -20.44 -0.22
C GLY A 372 13.78 -20.57 0.98
N GLN A 373 13.25 -20.38 2.20
CA GLN A 373 14.03 -20.50 3.44
C GLN A 373 14.56 -21.91 3.67
N PHE A 374 13.77 -22.94 3.36
CA PHE A 374 14.20 -24.34 3.48
C PHE A 374 15.37 -24.64 2.54
N LEU A 375 15.28 -24.26 1.27
CA LEU A 375 16.37 -24.42 0.31
C LEU A 375 17.61 -23.59 0.70
N GLY A 376 17.41 -22.37 1.21
CA GLY A 376 18.50 -21.51 1.68
C GLY A 376 19.21 -22.06 2.91
N ALA A 377 18.45 -22.65 3.84
CA ALA A 377 19.00 -23.33 5.01
C ALA A 377 19.84 -24.55 4.62
N ILE A 378 19.38 -25.36 3.64
CA ILE A 378 20.17 -26.46 3.10
C ILE A 378 21.47 -25.94 2.47
N ALA A 379 21.41 -24.89 1.66
CA ALA A 379 22.60 -24.30 1.04
C ALA A 379 23.60 -23.77 2.07
N ALA A 380 23.13 -23.12 3.14
CA ALA A 380 23.96 -22.67 4.24
C ALA A 380 24.60 -23.82 5.03
N LEU A 381 23.86 -24.90 5.29
CA LEU A 381 24.39 -26.09 5.96
C LEU A 381 25.45 -26.79 5.11
N ILE A 382 25.23 -26.93 3.79
CA ILE A 382 26.23 -27.47 2.86
C ILE A 382 27.50 -26.59 2.87
N CYS A 383 27.35 -25.26 2.80
CA CYS A 383 28.50 -24.37 2.82
C CYS A 383 29.27 -24.44 4.16
N SER A 384 28.56 -24.41 5.30
CA SER A 384 29.19 -24.47 6.62
C SER A 384 29.88 -25.80 6.94
N TRP A 385 29.33 -26.94 6.50
CA TRP A 385 29.87 -28.26 6.85
C TRP A 385 30.68 -28.93 5.74
N CYS A 386 30.53 -28.52 4.48
CA CYS A 386 31.30 -29.08 3.37
C CYS A 386 32.33 -28.11 2.79
N LEU A 387 32.15 -26.78 2.90
CA LEU A 387 33.10 -25.82 2.34
C LEU A 387 34.00 -25.19 3.41
N TRP A 388 33.43 -24.69 4.51
CA TRP A 388 34.20 -24.02 5.57
C TRP A 388 35.27 -24.85 6.28
N PRO A 389 35.20 -26.20 6.38
CA PRO A 389 36.32 -26.98 6.92
C PRO A 389 37.63 -26.82 6.14
N PHE A 390 37.55 -26.40 4.86
CA PHE A 390 38.72 -26.09 4.04
C PHE A 390 39.24 -24.65 4.23
N ALA A 391 38.58 -23.84 5.06
CA ALA A 391 38.97 -22.46 5.31
C ALA A 391 40.01 -22.33 6.43
N SER A 392 41.08 -21.59 6.14
CA SER A 392 42.18 -21.25 7.04
C SER A 392 42.01 -19.88 7.72
N SER A 393 41.04 -19.08 7.27
CA SER A 393 40.78 -17.74 7.77
C SER A 393 39.34 -17.32 7.57
N SER A 394 38.89 -16.31 8.32
CA SER A 394 37.55 -15.73 8.15
C SER A 394 37.33 -15.12 6.77
N TRP A 395 38.40 -14.62 6.13
CA TRP A 395 38.35 -14.13 4.74
C TRP A 395 38.06 -15.24 3.73
N GLN A 396 38.66 -16.41 3.93
CA GLN A 396 38.40 -17.58 3.09
C GLN A 396 36.98 -18.12 3.31
N MET A 397 36.48 -18.11 4.56
CA MET A 397 35.07 -18.45 4.84
C MET A 397 34.11 -17.52 4.09
N THR A 398 34.40 -16.22 4.09
CA THR A 398 33.67 -15.19 3.34
C THR A 398 33.70 -15.42 1.83
N LEU A 399 34.85 -15.80 1.25
CA LEU A 399 34.94 -16.18 -0.16
C LEU A 399 34.05 -17.37 -0.50
N LEU A 400 33.97 -18.37 0.40
CA LEU A 400 33.15 -19.57 0.21
C LEU A 400 31.64 -19.32 0.31
N ILE A 401 31.19 -18.13 0.72
CA ILE A 401 29.78 -17.70 0.67
C ILE A 401 29.39 -17.28 -0.76
N ILE A 402 30.35 -16.84 -1.61
CA ILE A 402 30.08 -16.32 -2.96
C ILE A 402 29.30 -17.33 -3.83
N PRO A 403 29.65 -18.63 -3.90
CA PRO A 403 28.88 -19.61 -4.67
C PRO A 403 27.39 -19.66 -4.26
N VAL A 404 27.10 -19.52 -2.96
CA VAL A 404 25.72 -19.49 -2.45
C VAL A 404 25.00 -18.22 -2.94
N ILE A 405 25.65 -17.06 -2.89
CA ILE A 405 25.09 -15.81 -3.44
C ILE A 405 24.84 -15.94 -4.96
N ILE A 406 25.78 -16.53 -5.71
CA ILE A 406 25.66 -16.75 -7.17
C ILE A 406 24.49 -17.66 -7.49
N SER A 407 24.31 -18.76 -6.75
CA SER A 407 23.15 -19.64 -6.94
C SER A 407 21.82 -18.90 -6.74
N GLY A 408 21.77 -17.96 -5.79
CA GLY A 408 20.63 -17.08 -5.59
C GLY A 408 20.30 -16.19 -6.80
N ILE A 409 21.32 -15.73 -7.55
CA ILE A 409 21.13 -14.96 -8.80
C ILE A 409 20.37 -15.78 -9.83
N ILE A 410 20.74 -17.05 -10.00
CA ILE A 410 20.13 -17.97 -10.96
C ILE A 410 18.65 -18.17 -10.62
N ILE A 411 18.35 -18.43 -9.34
CA ILE A 411 16.97 -18.60 -8.84
C ILE A 411 16.16 -17.30 -9.04
N PHE A 412 16.76 -16.14 -8.77
CA PHE A 412 16.11 -14.82 -8.93
C PHE A 412 15.79 -14.48 -10.39
N ALA A 413 16.65 -14.89 -11.31
CA ALA A 413 16.49 -14.64 -12.75
C ALA A 413 15.39 -15.51 -13.39
N HIS A 414 15.08 -16.66 -12.81
CA HIS A 414 14.08 -17.59 -13.32
C HIS A 414 12.64 -17.13 -13.02
N SER A 415 11.75 -17.19 -14.01
CA SER A 415 10.39 -16.64 -13.94
C SER A 415 9.49 -17.32 -12.91
N GLN A 416 9.63 -18.63 -12.72
CA GLN A 416 8.83 -19.41 -11.77
C GLN A 416 9.40 -19.37 -10.34
N LEU A 417 10.72 -19.20 -10.19
CA LEU A 417 11.41 -19.31 -8.90
C LEU A 417 11.65 -17.94 -8.23
N ILE A 418 11.26 -16.84 -8.87
CA ILE A 418 11.44 -15.49 -8.31
C ILE A 418 10.84 -15.34 -6.91
N PHE A 419 9.70 -15.99 -6.64
CA PHE A 419 9.00 -15.87 -5.36
C PHE A 419 9.71 -16.57 -4.20
N ILE A 420 10.66 -17.47 -4.47
CA ILE A 420 11.47 -18.17 -3.46
C ILE A 420 12.87 -17.55 -3.30
N ALA A 421 13.36 -16.84 -4.33
CA ALA A 421 14.75 -16.41 -4.44
C ALA A 421 15.20 -15.44 -3.33
N PHE A 422 14.33 -14.49 -2.95
CA PHE A 422 14.68 -13.48 -1.96
C PHE A 422 14.93 -14.09 -0.58
N ASP A 423 14.00 -14.93 -0.11
CA ASP A 423 14.11 -15.60 1.18
C ASP A 423 15.19 -16.69 1.18
N TYR A 424 15.45 -17.34 0.04
CA TYR A 424 16.60 -18.21 -0.15
C TYR A 424 17.92 -17.50 0.18
N ILE A 425 18.17 -16.33 -0.42
CA ILE A 425 19.39 -15.55 -0.18
C ILE A 425 19.42 -15.03 1.26
N MET A 426 18.30 -14.50 1.77
CA MET A 426 18.25 -13.94 3.12
C MET A 426 18.56 -14.98 4.19
N VAL A 427 17.91 -16.15 4.16
CA VAL A 427 18.18 -17.20 5.17
C VAL A 427 19.56 -17.79 5.01
N SER A 428 20.04 -17.97 3.78
CA SER A 428 21.42 -18.41 3.54
C SER A 428 22.42 -17.48 4.23
N LEU A 429 22.27 -16.15 4.06
CA LEU A 429 23.14 -15.17 4.69
C LEU A 429 22.99 -15.12 6.22
N ILE A 430 21.77 -15.27 6.76
CA ILE A 430 21.56 -15.27 8.23
C ILE A 430 22.32 -16.41 8.91
N LEU A 431 22.32 -17.59 8.28
CA LEU A 431 22.96 -18.80 8.79
C LEU A 431 24.48 -18.83 8.52
N LEU A 432 24.94 -18.20 7.43
CA LEU A 432 26.36 -18.09 7.09
C LEU A 432 27.01 -16.91 7.82
N GLN A 433 27.39 -17.16 9.08
CA GLN A 433 28.14 -16.22 9.92
C GLN A 433 29.66 -16.52 9.87
N PRO A 434 30.45 -15.85 9.03
CA PRO A 434 31.87 -16.14 8.90
C PRO A 434 32.62 -15.73 10.17
N SER A 435 33.04 -16.71 10.95
CA SER A 435 33.83 -16.53 12.17
C SER A 435 34.87 -17.65 12.26
N TYR A 436 36.14 -17.27 12.45
CA TYR A 436 37.26 -18.22 12.54
C TYR A 436 37.91 -18.15 13.92
N PRO A 437 38.14 -19.28 14.61
CA PRO A 437 37.77 -20.64 14.20
C PRO A 437 36.25 -20.89 14.25
N PHE A 438 35.75 -21.74 13.36
CA PHE A 438 34.34 -22.13 13.35
C PHE A 438 34.04 -23.03 14.57
N SER A 439 33.30 -22.50 15.55
CA SER A 439 33.11 -23.13 16.87
C SER A 439 31.70 -23.72 17.09
N ILE A 440 30.80 -23.60 16.12
CA ILE A 440 29.39 -24.02 16.27
C ILE A 440 29.27 -25.53 16.01
N SER A 441 28.61 -26.25 16.92
CA SER A 441 28.34 -27.68 16.74
C SER A 441 27.34 -27.95 15.59
N PHE A 442 27.37 -29.16 15.02
CA PHE A 442 26.42 -29.57 14.00
C PHE A 442 24.97 -29.50 14.48
N THR A 443 24.71 -30.03 15.68
CA THR A 443 23.38 -30.02 16.31
C THR A 443 22.85 -28.60 16.50
N THR A 444 23.69 -27.67 16.95
CA THR A 444 23.31 -26.26 17.11
C THR A 444 23.03 -25.61 15.76
N SER A 445 23.85 -25.89 14.74
CA SER A 445 23.65 -25.35 13.38
C SER A 445 22.33 -25.79 12.77
N VAL A 446 22.01 -27.09 12.88
CA VAL A 446 20.73 -27.65 12.43
C VAL A 446 19.56 -27.09 13.24
N GLY A 447 19.71 -26.97 14.57
CA GLY A 447 18.69 -26.36 15.43
C GLY A 447 18.36 -24.92 15.03
N ASN A 448 19.38 -24.10 14.79
CA ASN A 448 19.21 -22.72 14.33
C ASN A 448 18.54 -22.64 12.96
N ALA A 449 18.90 -23.53 12.03
CA ALA A 449 18.27 -23.63 10.72
C ALA A 449 16.78 -23.98 10.83
N ILE A 450 16.43 -24.99 11.63
CA ILE A 450 15.03 -25.39 11.88
C ILE A 450 14.24 -24.24 12.49
N ALA A 451 14.78 -23.54 13.50
CA ALA A 451 14.10 -22.42 14.13
C ALA A 451 13.74 -21.29 13.16
N ILE A 452 14.67 -20.91 12.29
CA ILE A 452 14.43 -19.85 11.30
C ILE A 452 13.36 -20.30 10.30
N VAL A 453 13.47 -21.53 9.78
CA VAL A 453 12.55 -22.10 8.78
C VAL A 453 11.15 -22.37 9.36
N CYS A 454 11.02 -22.59 10.67
CA CYS A 454 9.73 -22.66 11.35
C CYS A 454 9.02 -21.29 11.45
N GLY A 455 9.76 -20.17 11.36
CA GLY A 455 9.22 -18.82 11.45
C GLY A 455 8.04 -18.55 10.50
N PRO A 456 8.17 -18.80 9.17
CA PRO A 456 7.08 -18.69 8.21
C PRO A 456 5.88 -19.60 8.51
N LEU A 457 6.09 -20.80 9.06
CA LEU A 457 4.98 -21.71 9.41
C LEU A 457 4.16 -21.16 10.57
N VAL A 458 4.82 -20.68 11.63
CA VAL A 458 4.15 -20.04 12.76
C VAL A 458 3.46 -18.75 12.31
N ALA A 459 4.11 -17.95 11.47
CA ALA A 459 3.50 -16.76 10.88
C ALA A 459 2.26 -17.11 10.05
N MET A 460 2.32 -18.17 9.23
CA MET A 460 1.21 -18.65 8.41
C MET A 460 0.00 -19.00 9.29
N ILE A 461 0.20 -19.75 10.38
CA ILE A 461 -0.86 -20.08 11.34
C ILE A 461 -1.43 -18.79 11.95
N ALA A 462 -0.58 -17.84 12.35
CA ALA A 462 -1.02 -16.56 12.89
C ALA A 462 -1.86 -15.76 11.87
N PHE A 463 -1.46 -15.71 10.60
CA PHE A 463 -2.20 -15.06 9.51
C PHE A 463 -3.55 -15.74 9.21
N MET A 464 -3.65 -17.05 9.42
CA MET A 464 -4.89 -17.80 9.22
C MET A 464 -5.86 -17.65 10.39
N TRP A 465 -5.37 -17.71 11.63
CA TRP A 465 -6.22 -17.78 12.82
C TRP A 465 -6.46 -16.43 13.49
N ILE A 466 -5.47 -15.53 13.51
CA ILE A 466 -5.57 -14.25 14.23
C ILE A 466 -5.97 -13.14 13.25
N TYR A 467 -7.29 -12.96 13.09
CA TYR A 467 -7.91 -11.99 12.17
C TYR A 467 -7.48 -12.16 10.70
N PRO A 468 -8.02 -13.17 9.98
CA PRO A 468 -7.60 -13.47 8.62
C PRO A 468 -7.82 -12.29 7.67
N THR A 469 -6.78 -11.95 6.91
CA THR A 469 -6.81 -10.89 5.89
C THR A 469 -7.55 -11.37 4.65
N ASN A 470 -8.87 -11.19 4.60
CA ASN A 470 -9.68 -11.53 3.44
C ASN A 470 -10.05 -10.26 2.63
N PRO A 471 -9.66 -10.14 1.35
CA PRO A 471 -9.99 -8.98 0.52
C PRO A 471 -11.50 -8.82 0.29
N GLN A 472 -12.29 -9.89 0.28
CA GLN A 472 -13.75 -9.80 0.22
C GLN A 472 -14.32 -9.08 1.46
N LYS A 473 -13.82 -9.41 2.66
CA LYS A 473 -14.21 -8.71 3.90
C LYS A 473 -13.78 -7.24 3.87
N ARG A 474 -12.58 -6.95 3.35
CA ARG A 474 -12.11 -5.56 3.16
C ARG A 474 -13.00 -4.78 2.20
N TYR A 475 -13.42 -5.40 1.10
CA TYR A 475 -14.36 -4.80 0.14
C TYR A 475 -15.72 -4.49 0.78
N GLN A 476 -16.34 -5.47 1.46
CA GLN A 476 -17.61 -5.27 2.18
C GLN A 476 -17.52 -4.16 3.23
N HIS A 477 -16.45 -4.16 4.02
CA HIS A 477 -16.22 -3.14 5.03
C HIS A 477 -16.01 -1.74 4.42
N LEU A 478 -15.32 -1.64 3.27
CA LEU A 478 -15.20 -0.38 2.54
C LEU A 478 -16.57 0.15 2.11
N LEU A 479 -17.45 -0.72 1.60
CA LEU A 479 -18.82 -0.32 1.24
C LEU A 479 -19.62 0.14 2.45
N GLN A 480 -19.55 -0.55 3.59
CA GLN A 480 -20.19 -0.13 4.83
C GLN A 480 -19.69 1.25 5.29
N LEU A 481 -18.37 1.49 5.24
CA LEU A 481 -17.79 2.78 5.56
C LEU A 481 -18.25 3.87 4.59
N ALA A 482 -18.36 3.56 3.29
CA ALA A 482 -18.85 4.48 2.28
C ALA A 482 -20.33 4.84 2.53
N ASP A 483 -21.15 3.86 2.91
CA ASP A 483 -22.56 4.06 3.28
C ASP A 483 -22.71 4.92 4.54
N GLN A 484 -21.92 4.68 5.57
CA GLN A 484 -21.88 5.51 6.77
C GLN A 484 -21.47 6.97 6.45
N GLN A 485 -20.48 7.14 5.57
CA GLN A 485 -20.08 8.48 5.13
C GLN A 485 -21.19 9.16 4.32
N PHE A 486 -21.90 8.41 3.47
CA PHE A 486 -23.08 8.93 2.78
C PHE A 486 -24.10 9.44 3.79
N LYS A 487 -24.49 8.63 4.78
CA LYS A 487 -25.43 9.03 5.85
C LYS A 487 -24.99 10.28 6.61
N GLN A 488 -23.72 10.34 7.02
CA GLN A 488 -23.15 11.53 7.66
C GLN A 488 -23.19 12.75 6.73
N GLY A 489 -22.89 12.54 5.45
CA GLY A 489 -22.94 13.56 4.41
C GLY A 489 -24.34 14.09 4.18
N VAL A 490 -25.38 13.26 4.26
CA VAL A 490 -26.78 13.71 4.18
C VAL A 490 -27.18 14.46 5.45
N ALA A 491 -26.76 14.02 6.64
CA ALA A 491 -27.02 14.73 7.90
C ALA A 491 -26.39 16.14 7.94
N GLN A 492 -25.18 16.30 7.40
CA GLN A 492 -24.51 17.60 7.27
C GLN A 492 -25.31 18.59 6.40
N LEU A 493 -26.09 18.09 5.42
CA LEU A 493 -26.95 18.96 4.61
C LEU A 493 -28.07 19.61 5.41
N ILE A 494 -28.66 18.90 6.39
CA ILE A 494 -29.66 19.51 7.29
C ILE A 494 -29.05 20.69 8.05
N GLN A 495 -27.78 20.55 8.44
CA GLN A 495 -27.04 21.57 9.18
C GLN A 495 -26.47 22.68 8.27
N GLY A 496 -26.79 22.69 6.96
CA GLY A 496 -26.29 23.68 6.01
C GLY A 496 -24.82 23.55 5.61
N HIS A 497 -24.15 22.46 6.00
CA HIS A 497 -22.74 22.24 5.71
C HIS A 497 -22.53 21.51 4.38
N LYS A 498 -21.52 21.92 3.60
CA LYS A 498 -21.12 21.20 2.38
C LYS A 498 -20.32 19.95 2.76
N PRO A 499 -20.74 18.77 2.33
CA PRO A 499 -20.11 17.55 2.78
C PRO A 499 -19.00 17.10 1.82
N SER A 500 -18.04 16.33 2.33
CA SER A 500 -16.77 16.12 1.62
C SER A 500 -16.81 15.01 0.57
N THR A 501 -16.73 15.38 -0.71
CA THR A 501 -16.82 14.47 -1.86
C THR A 501 -15.51 13.75 -2.17
N THR A 502 -14.36 14.33 -1.80
CA THR A 502 -13.04 13.78 -2.15
C THR A 502 -12.76 12.42 -1.52
N ARG A 503 -13.14 12.23 -0.24
CA ARG A 503 -12.99 10.95 0.46
C ARG A 503 -13.89 9.86 -0.14
N LEU A 504 -15.10 10.23 -0.56
CA LEU A 504 -16.02 9.30 -1.23
C LEU A 504 -15.43 8.82 -2.57
N MET A 505 -14.86 9.74 -3.36
CA MET A 505 -14.20 9.42 -4.63
C MET A 505 -12.97 8.54 -4.42
N HIS A 506 -12.16 8.82 -3.42
CA HIS A 506 -11.04 7.94 -3.10
C HIS A 506 -11.51 6.54 -2.66
N ARG A 507 -12.65 6.43 -1.95
CA ARG A 507 -13.25 5.13 -1.62
C ARG A 507 -13.81 4.42 -2.84
N LEU A 508 -14.41 5.14 -3.79
CA LEU A 508 -14.85 4.57 -5.07
C LEU A 508 -13.67 3.93 -5.80
N LEU A 509 -12.57 4.66 -5.99
CA LEU A 509 -11.39 4.13 -6.68
C LEU A 509 -10.82 2.89 -6.00
N ASN A 510 -10.66 2.92 -4.67
CA ASN A 510 -10.24 1.73 -3.91
C ASN A 510 -11.26 0.59 -3.97
N GLY A 511 -12.55 0.91 -4.00
CA GLY A 511 -13.64 -0.07 -4.14
C GLY A 511 -13.57 -0.78 -5.48
N LEU A 512 -13.31 -0.07 -6.58
CA LEU A 512 -13.12 -0.66 -7.91
C LEU A 512 -11.88 -1.56 -7.97
N ILE A 513 -10.78 -1.15 -7.33
CA ILE A 513 -9.56 -1.97 -7.23
C ILE A 513 -9.82 -3.24 -6.41
N LEU A 514 -10.46 -3.11 -5.24
CA LEU A 514 -10.78 -4.26 -4.40
C LEU A 514 -11.78 -5.19 -5.06
N ALA A 515 -12.79 -4.67 -5.77
CA ALA A 515 -13.75 -5.47 -6.52
C ALA A 515 -13.04 -6.37 -7.54
N LYS A 516 -12.06 -5.82 -8.28
CA LYS A 516 -11.22 -6.58 -9.20
C LYS A 516 -10.43 -7.68 -8.49
N LYS A 517 -9.88 -7.40 -7.30
CA LYS A 517 -9.12 -8.37 -6.49
C LYS A 517 -9.98 -9.46 -5.85
N SER A 518 -11.25 -9.18 -5.61
CA SER A 518 -12.19 -10.08 -4.93
C SER A 518 -13.19 -10.76 -5.88
N GLU A 519 -12.96 -10.67 -7.20
CA GLU A 519 -13.85 -11.20 -8.26
C GLU A 519 -15.30 -10.69 -8.14
N GLN A 520 -15.48 -9.47 -7.60
CA GLN A 520 -16.78 -8.82 -7.48
C GLN A 520 -17.09 -8.00 -8.72
N SER A 521 -18.38 -7.79 -8.98
CA SER A 521 -18.82 -7.02 -10.15
C SER A 521 -18.36 -5.56 -10.07
N PHE A 522 -17.62 -5.14 -11.10
CA PHE A 522 -17.19 -3.76 -11.29
C PHE A 522 -18.40 -2.82 -11.44
N SER A 523 -19.40 -3.22 -12.21
CA SER A 523 -20.61 -2.42 -12.45
C SER A 523 -21.46 -2.26 -11.19
N ALA A 524 -21.59 -3.31 -10.37
CA ALA A 524 -22.32 -3.23 -9.10
C ALA A 524 -21.63 -2.26 -8.11
N THR A 525 -20.30 -2.26 -8.09
CA THR A 525 -19.53 -1.32 -7.26
C THR A 525 -19.73 0.11 -7.72
N LEU A 526 -19.68 0.35 -9.04
CA LEU A 526 -19.88 1.67 -9.62
C LEU A 526 -21.30 2.19 -9.32
N ASP A 527 -22.32 1.37 -9.57
CA ASP A 527 -23.72 1.69 -9.31
C ASP A 527 -23.97 2.02 -7.82
N PHE A 528 -23.33 1.31 -6.89
CA PHE A 528 -23.38 1.61 -5.46
C PHE A 528 -22.96 3.06 -5.13
N PHE A 529 -21.87 3.54 -5.75
CA PHE A 529 -21.37 4.89 -5.52
C PHE A 529 -22.12 5.94 -6.34
N GLU A 530 -22.50 5.63 -7.58
CA GLU A 530 -23.26 6.51 -8.46
C GLU A 530 -24.59 6.90 -7.82
N VAL A 531 -25.36 5.93 -7.33
CA VAL A 531 -26.65 6.16 -6.68
C VAL A 531 -26.51 7.10 -5.47
N ARG A 532 -25.54 6.83 -4.58
CA ARG A 532 -25.32 7.64 -3.37
C ARG A 532 -24.87 9.05 -3.70
N GLN A 533 -23.97 9.22 -4.65
CA GLN A 533 -23.53 10.55 -5.08
C GLN A 533 -24.64 11.31 -5.81
N GLY A 534 -25.43 10.64 -6.64
CA GLY A 534 -26.58 11.20 -7.34
C GLY A 534 -27.60 11.79 -6.37
N ILE A 535 -28.02 11.00 -5.37
CA ILE A 535 -28.91 11.45 -4.29
C ILE A 535 -28.32 12.67 -3.59
N TRP A 536 -27.04 12.58 -3.21
CA TRP A 536 -26.39 13.63 -2.44
C TRP A 536 -26.36 14.98 -3.15
N LEU A 537 -25.99 14.99 -4.43
CA LEU A 537 -25.92 16.22 -5.21
C LEU A 537 -27.32 16.83 -5.43
N ILE A 538 -28.32 15.99 -5.72
CA ILE A 538 -29.69 16.47 -5.88
C ILE A 538 -30.18 17.09 -4.56
N LEU A 539 -29.90 16.46 -3.41
CA LEU A 539 -30.28 17.00 -2.11
C LEU A 539 -29.59 18.33 -1.79
N VAL A 540 -28.31 18.51 -2.14
CA VAL A 540 -27.61 19.81 -1.99
C VAL A 540 -28.33 20.91 -2.77
N ILE A 541 -28.73 20.61 -4.00
CA ILE A 541 -29.40 21.57 -4.88
C ILE A 541 -30.80 21.89 -4.36
N LEU A 542 -31.60 20.87 -4.02
CA LEU A 542 -32.95 21.05 -3.48
C LEU A 542 -32.93 21.78 -2.13
N HIS A 543 -31.93 21.52 -1.28
CA HIS A 543 -31.79 22.23 0.00
C HIS A 543 -31.62 23.73 -0.22
N LYS A 544 -30.73 24.14 -1.12
CA LYS A 544 -30.54 25.56 -1.46
C LYS A 544 -31.80 26.20 -2.04
N GLN A 545 -32.51 25.50 -2.93
CA GLN A 545 -33.71 26.01 -3.58
C GLN A 545 -34.91 26.14 -2.62
N PHE A 546 -35.08 25.18 -1.70
CA PHE A 546 -36.20 25.14 -0.77
C PHE A 546 -35.91 25.80 0.58
N MET A 547 -34.76 26.46 0.76
CA MET A 547 -34.40 27.16 1.99
C MET A 547 -35.50 28.13 2.46
N HIS A 548 -36.15 28.82 1.53
CA HIS A 548 -37.15 29.85 1.79
C HIS A 548 -38.60 29.31 1.81
N GLN A 549 -38.83 28.01 1.57
CA GLN A 549 -40.16 27.40 1.53
C GLN A 549 -40.35 26.41 2.70
N PRO A 550 -41.08 26.77 3.77
CA PRO A 550 -41.11 25.98 5.01
C PRO A 550 -41.72 24.59 4.85
N SER A 551 -42.76 24.43 4.01
CA SER A 551 -43.40 23.15 3.73
C SER A 551 -42.46 22.17 3.01
N LYS A 552 -41.79 22.62 1.94
CA LYS A 552 -40.83 21.82 1.17
C LYS A 552 -39.55 21.52 1.97
N LYS A 553 -39.10 22.46 2.80
CA LYS A 553 -38.01 22.24 3.75
C LYS A 553 -38.32 21.13 4.76
N ARG A 554 -39.54 21.09 5.32
CA ARG A 554 -39.97 19.99 6.21
C ARG A 554 -40.00 18.64 5.48
N ALA A 555 -40.52 18.60 4.25
CA ALA A 555 -40.54 17.38 3.44
C ALA A 555 -39.12 16.88 3.11
N LEU A 556 -38.21 17.78 2.76
CA LEU A 556 -36.80 17.46 2.51
C LEU A 556 -36.10 16.95 3.77
N ASN A 557 -36.34 17.57 4.93
CA ASN A 557 -35.80 17.10 6.21
C ASN A 557 -36.32 15.70 6.57
N ALA A 558 -37.60 15.41 6.30
CA ALA A 558 -38.18 14.08 6.50
C ALA A 558 -37.54 13.02 5.59
N LEU A 559 -37.23 13.37 4.33
CA LEU A 559 -36.50 12.50 3.41
C LEU A 559 -35.10 12.19 3.94
N VAL A 560 -34.35 13.24 4.33
CA VAL A 560 -32.99 13.09 4.87
C VAL A 560 -32.99 12.24 6.12
N PHE A 561 -33.93 12.48 7.05
CA PHE A 561 -34.05 11.71 8.28
C PHE A 561 -34.26 10.22 8.00
N ARG A 562 -35.06 9.88 6.99
CA ARG A 562 -35.29 8.49 6.57
C ARG A 562 -34.04 7.85 5.96
N LEU A 563 -33.32 8.58 5.10
CA LEU A 563 -32.07 8.11 4.50
C LEU A 563 -30.98 7.86 5.56
N GLN A 564 -30.92 8.71 6.59
CA GLN A 564 -29.97 8.56 7.70
C GLN A 564 -30.23 7.32 8.55
N HIS A 565 -31.49 6.99 8.82
CA HIS A 565 -31.90 5.89 9.71
C HIS A 565 -32.27 4.59 8.97
N ASP A 566 -31.92 4.48 7.69
CA ASP A 566 -32.28 3.33 6.84
C ASP A 566 -33.78 3.01 6.75
N LYS A 567 -34.65 3.98 7.04
CA LYS A 567 -36.12 3.83 6.98
C LYS A 567 -36.65 4.08 5.55
N ILE A 568 -36.19 3.26 4.62
CA ILE A 568 -36.39 3.39 3.17
C ILE A 568 -37.56 2.51 2.75
N ASP A 569 -38.74 3.12 2.74
CA ASP A 569 -40.01 2.49 2.36
C ASP A 569 -40.50 3.18 1.09
N ALA A 570 -40.60 2.42 -0.02
CA ALA A 570 -40.84 2.96 -1.36
C ALA A 570 -42.09 3.84 -1.41
N ASN A 571 -43.20 3.37 -0.83
CA ASN A 571 -44.47 4.09 -0.78
C ASN A 571 -44.38 5.41 -0.01
N LYS A 572 -43.55 5.45 1.04
CA LYS A 572 -43.36 6.67 1.85
C LYS A 572 -42.43 7.66 1.16
N LEU A 573 -41.41 7.19 0.45
CA LEU A 573 -40.52 8.04 -0.33
C LEU A 573 -41.26 8.69 -1.49
N GLU A 574 -42.10 7.93 -2.19
CA GLU A 574 -42.92 8.45 -3.29
C GLU A 574 -43.85 9.57 -2.82
N ARG A 575 -44.54 9.39 -1.68
CA ARG A 575 -45.37 10.47 -1.07
C ARG A 575 -44.56 11.72 -0.73
N ILE A 576 -43.31 11.58 -0.28
CA ILE A 576 -42.45 12.73 0.02
C ILE A 576 -42.04 13.44 -1.27
N ILE A 577 -41.71 12.69 -2.33
CA ILE A 577 -41.35 13.25 -3.65
C ILE A 577 -42.56 13.98 -4.26
N GLN A 578 -43.77 13.43 -4.18
CA GLN A 578 -44.99 14.10 -4.62
C GLN A 578 -45.18 15.45 -3.90
N ARG A 579 -44.97 15.50 -2.57
CA ARG A 579 -45.01 16.75 -1.81
C ARG A 579 -43.94 17.76 -2.21
N LEU A 580 -42.76 17.30 -2.65
CA LEU A 580 -41.70 18.17 -3.18
C LEU A 580 -42.02 18.66 -4.60
N SER A 581 -42.75 17.86 -5.38
CA SER A 581 -43.15 18.13 -6.77
C SER A 581 -44.26 19.17 -6.89
N ASN A 582 -45.19 19.20 -5.93
CA ASN A 582 -46.32 20.14 -5.96
C ASN A 582 -45.82 21.59 -6.12
N ASN A 583 -46.28 22.27 -7.19
CA ASN A 583 -45.91 23.63 -7.59
C ASN A 583 -44.39 23.82 -7.74
N HIS A 584 -43.71 22.98 -8.51
CA HIS A 584 -42.28 23.13 -8.78
C HIS A 584 -41.94 23.14 -10.28
N ASP A 585 -41.24 24.19 -10.71
CA ASP A 585 -40.94 24.48 -12.13
C ASP A 585 -39.89 23.55 -12.77
N ASN A 586 -39.38 22.52 -12.07
CA ASN A 586 -38.33 21.65 -12.60
C ASN A 586 -38.50 20.15 -12.24
N PRO A 587 -39.49 19.46 -12.83
CA PRO A 587 -39.86 18.07 -12.49
C PRO A 587 -38.74 17.05 -12.77
N LYS A 588 -37.83 17.34 -13.70
CA LYS A 588 -36.75 16.42 -14.12
C LYS A 588 -35.81 16.01 -12.99
N ARG A 589 -35.49 16.93 -12.06
CA ARG A 589 -34.58 16.64 -10.93
C ARG A 589 -35.23 15.74 -9.88
N LEU A 590 -36.53 15.91 -9.67
CA LEU A 590 -37.29 15.09 -8.73
C LEU A 590 -37.52 13.68 -9.31
N MET A 591 -37.74 13.56 -10.63
CA MET A 591 -37.77 12.26 -11.31
C MET A 591 -36.42 11.52 -11.20
N LEU A 592 -35.30 12.21 -11.40
CA LEU A 592 -33.97 11.63 -11.20
C LEU A 592 -33.74 11.19 -9.75
N LEU A 593 -34.19 11.99 -8.77
CA LEU A 593 -34.12 11.62 -7.37
C LEU A 593 -34.93 10.35 -7.08
N GLN A 594 -36.12 10.22 -7.69
CA GLN A 594 -36.96 9.04 -7.55
C GLN A 594 -36.28 7.79 -8.14
N ASP A 595 -35.68 7.88 -9.32
CA ASP A 595 -34.91 6.78 -9.92
C ASP A 595 -33.78 6.31 -8.99
N TYR A 596 -32.96 7.25 -8.49
CA TYR A 596 -31.89 6.89 -7.56
C TYR A 596 -32.41 6.28 -6.25
N LEU A 597 -33.53 6.78 -5.71
CA LEU A 597 -34.13 6.23 -4.50
C LEU A 597 -34.67 4.81 -4.74
N ASN A 598 -35.27 4.54 -5.90
CA ASN A 598 -35.73 3.21 -6.29
C ASN A 598 -34.55 2.23 -6.37
N ARG A 599 -33.48 2.61 -7.10
CA ARG A 599 -32.25 1.79 -7.18
C ARG A 599 -31.61 1.56 -5.83
N LEU A 600 -31.59 2.58 -4.95
CA LEU A 600 -31.07 2.43 -3.59
C LEU A 600 -31.91 1.44 -2.76
N THR A 601 -33.23 1.41 -2.99
CA THR A 601 -34.14 0.45 -2.34
C THR A 601 -33.90 -0.97 -2.84
N GLU A 602 -33.65 -1.15 -4.13
CA GLU A 602 -33.27 -2.44 -4.73
C GLU A 602 -31.90 -2.93 -4.22
N GLN A 603 -30.90 -2.06 -4.17
CA GLN A 603 -29.56 -2.37 -3.65
C GLN A 603 -29.58 -2.85 -2.19
N LYS A 604 -30.58 -2.45 -1.39
CA LYS A 604 -30.74 -2.90 -0.01
C LYS A 604 -31.53 -4.18 0.16
N ARG A 605 -32.28 -4.59 -0.87
CA ARG A 605 -33.01 -5.88 -0.90
C ARG A 605 -32.11 -7.04 -1.30
N ARG A 606 -31.07 -6.75 -2.08
CA ARG A 606 -29.98 -7.67 -2.42
C ARG A 606 -28.97 -7.70 -1.27
#